data_AF-A0A7K3TCV5-F1
#
_entry.id   AF-A0A7K3TCV5-F1
#
_cell.length_a   1.000
_cell.length_b   1.000
_cell.length_c   1.000
_cell.angle_alpha   90.00
_cell.angle_beta   90.00
_cell.angle_gamma   90.00
#
_symmetry.space_group_name_H-M   'P 1'
#
loop_
_entity.id
_entity.type
_entity.pdbx_description
1 polymer ?
#
loop_
_entity_poly.entity_id
_entity_poly.type
_entity_poly.pdbx_seq_one_letter_code
_entity_poly.pdbx_strand_id
1 'polypeptide(L)'
;MPAVLKSQVREAGYSWAITKDGSLWTWGFNNSGQVGDGTTKSRLTPYRVPGLTNVKAAGDGWAITGDGSLWTWGFNSDGSVGDGTTKDRLTPYKVPGLTNVKTIFMDGWTSYALTGDGSMWAWGGNDCGQVGDGTTTSCLTPYKLQFK
;
A
#
# COMPACT_ATOMS: atom_id res chain seq x y z
N MET A 1 -1.29 -7.15 24.26
CA MET A 1 -1.59 -6.74 22.87
C MET A 1 -3.09 -6.56 22.74
N PRO A 2 -3.57 -5.54 22.00
CA PRO A 2 -5.00 -5.39 21.75
C PRO A 2 -5.53 -6.57 20.93
N ALA A 3 -6.79 -6.94 21.13
CA ALA A 3 -7.40 -8.09 20.46
C ALA A 3 -7.39 -7.91 18.93
N VAL A 4 -7.01 -8.94 18.19
CA VAL A 4 -6.99 -8.93 16.71
C VAL A 4 -8.42 -8.86 16.16
N LEU A 5 -8.62 -8.02 15.16
CA LEU A 5 -9.87 -7.87 14.40
C LEU A 5 -9.77 -8.57 13.04
N LYS A 6 -8.66 -8.36 12.31
CA LYS A 6 -8.35 -8.99 11.02
C LYS A 6 -6.85 -9.27 10.96
N SER A 7 -6.44 -10.33 10.28
CA SER A 7 -5.03 -10.62 10.07
C SER A 7 -4.80 -11.45 8.83
N GLN A 8 -3.61 -11.36 8.27
CA GLN A 8 -3.12 -12.29 7.26
C GLN A 8 -1.68 -12.67 7.57
N VAL A 9 -1.41 -13.97 7.50
CA VAL A 9 -0.08 -14.55 7.57
C VAL A 9 0.19 -15.15 6.20
N ARG A 10 1.25 -14.72 5.52
CA ARG A 10 1.59 -15.21 4.18
C ARG A 10 2.82 -16.12 4.21
N GLU A 11 2.83 -17.11 3.34
CA GLU A 11 3.97 -18.01 3.13
C GLU A 11 5.24 -17.26 2.66
N ALA A 12 5.08 -16.13 1.97
CA ALA A 12 6.17 -15.25 1.54
C ALA A 12 6.92 -14.55 2.69
N GLY A 13 6.50 -14.75 3.94
CA GLY A 13 7.23 -14.35 5.13
C GLY A 13 6.87 -12.98 5.68
N TYR A 14 6.02 -12.17 5.03
CA TYR A 14 5.40 -10.96 5.60
C TYR A 14 4.03 -11.27 6.20
N SER A 15 3.66 -10.58 7.28
CA SER A 15 2.38 -10.76 7.96
C SER A 15 1.88 -9.46 8.56
N TRP A 16 0.57 -9.34 8.70
CA TRP A 16 -0.07 -8.16 9.29
C TRP A 16 -1.32 -8.50 10.11
N ALA A 17 -1.65 -7.63 11.05
CA ALA A 17 -2.89 -7.66 11.83
C ALA A 17 -3.43 -6.26 12.09
N ILE A 18 -4.74 -6.09 11.91
CA ILE A 18 -5.52 -4.95 12.39
C ILE A 18 -6.13 -5.37 13.73
N THR A 19 -5.97 -4.57 14.76
CA THR A 19 -6.56 -4.83 16.07
C THR A 19 -7.84 -4.04 16.29
N LYS A 20 -8.63 -4.39 17.32
CA LYS A 20 -9.92 -3.75 17.61
C LYS A 20 -9.81 -2.25 17.93
N ASP A 21 -8.64 -1.76 18.34
CA ASP A 21 -8.38 -0.34 18.56
C ASP A 21 -8.07 0.43 17.26
N GLY A 22 -8.07 -0.25 16.11
CA GLY A 22 -7.79 0.32 14.80
C GLY A 22 -6.30 0.48 14.49
N SER A 23 -5.39 -0.07 15.29
CA SER A 23 -3.95 -0.09 14.97
C SER A 23 -3.57 -1.21 14.01
N LEU A 24 -2.61 -0.92 13.13
CA LEU A 24 -1.97 -1.89 12.24
C LEU A 24 -0.64 -2.38 12.84
N TRP A 25 -0.48 -3.70 12.81
CA TRP A 25 0.72 -4.41 13.20
C TRP A 25 1.26 -5.19 12.02
N THR A 26 2.58 -5.17 11.84
CA THR A 26 3.28 -5.83 10.74
C THR A 26 4.52 -6.57 11.28
N TRP A 27 4.89 -7.68 10.66
CA TRP A 27 6.11 -8.42 10.99
C TRP A 27 6.54 -9.32 9.84
N GLY A 28 7.72 -9.91 10.00
CA GLY A 28 8.30 -10.85 9.07
C GLY A 28 9.32 -10.22 8.12
N PHE A 29 9.32 -10.65 6.87
CA PHE A 29 10.23 -10.21 5.81
C PHE A 29 10.16 -8.69 5.59
N ASN A 30 11.33 -8.05 5.48
CA ASN A 30 11.42 -6.58 5.44
C ASN A 30 12.52 -6.04 4.50
N ASN A 31 13.06 -6.81 3.55
CA ASN A 31 14.22 -6.36 2.77
C ASN A 31 13.99 -5.07 1.97
N SER A 32 12.73 -4.74 1.70
CA SER A 32 12.32 -3.51 1.00
C SER A 32 11.48 -2.58 1.88
N GLY A 33 11.48 -2.79 3.20
CA GLY A 33 10.69 -1.98 4.13
C GLY A 33 9.21 -2.35 4.23
N GLN A 34 8.81 -3.57 3.83
CA GLN A 34 7.41 -4.03 3.87
C GLN A 34 6.76 -3.91 5.25
N VAL A 35 7.55 -4.00 6.33
CA VAL A 35 7.08 -3.84 7.71
C VAL A 35 6.74 -2.37 8.02
N GLY A 36 7.36 -1.40 7.34
CA GLY A 36 7.08 0.03 7.54
C GLY A 36 7.70 0.61 8.81
N ASP A 37 8.77 0.00 9.31
CA ASP A 37 9.44 0.38 10.57
C ASP A 37 10.65 1.32 10.38
N GLY A 38 10.86 1.81 9.16
CA GLY A 38 12.01 2.65 8.81
C GLY A 38 13.30 1.87 8.58
N THR A 39 13.26 0.54 8.57
CA THR A 39 14.45 -0.31 8.35
C THR A 39 14.22 -1.31 7.22
N THR A 40 15.27 -2.04 6.86
CA THR A 40 15.21 -3.20 5.94
C THR A 40 15.46 -4.53 6.66
N LYS A 41 15.41 -4.55 8.00
CA LYS A 41 15.68 -5.74 8.80
C LYS A 41 14.37 -6.48 9.06
N SER A 42 14.35 -7.78 8.75
CA SER A 42 13.20 -8.64 9.06
C SER A 42 12.86 -8.57 10.54
N ARG A 43 11.56 -8.51 10.85
CA ARG A 43 11.06 -8.47 12.21
C ARG A 43 10.48 -9.82 12.63
N LEU A 44 11.04 -10.40 13.68
CA LEU A 44 10.58 -11.68 14.22
C LEU A 44 9.35 -11.53 15.13
N THR A 45 8.97 -10.30 15.48
CA THR A 45 7.85 -9.99 16.37
C THR A 45 6.99 -8.88 15.79
N PRO A 46 5.67 -8.86 16.07
CA PRO A 46 4.76 -7.79 15.67
C PRO A 46 5.29 -6.40 16.01
N TYR A 47 5.30 -5.51 15.02
CA TYR A 47 5.59 -4.10 15.17
C TYR A 47 4.34 -3.28 14.91
N ARG A 48 4.01 -2.36 15.82
CA ARG A 48 2.92 -1.41 15.62
C ARG A 48 3.39 -0.29 14.69
N VAL A 49 2.80 -0.20 13.51
CA VAL A 49 3.15 0.82 12.52
C VAL A 49 2.69 2.20 13.04
N PRO A 50 3.61 3.15 13.29
CA PRO A 50 3.26 4.45 13.86
C PRO A 50 2.50 5.30 12.82
N GLY A 51 1.65 6.21 13.32
CA GLY A 51 0.92 7.17 12.47
C GLY A 51 -0.33 6.62 11.78
N LEU A 52 -0.51 5.29 11.71
CA LEU A 52 -1.73 4.67 11.19
C LEU A 52 -2.72 4.41 12.33
N THR A 53 -3.87 5.07 12.26
CA THR A 53 -4.99 4.91 13.22
C THR A 53 -6.28 4.64 12.47
N ASN A 54 -7.24 3.98 13.14
CA ASN A 54 -8.53 3.61 12.55
C ASN A 54 -8.40 2.85 11.21
N VAL A 55 -7.46 1.91 11.13
CA VAL A 55 -7.21 1.12 9.92
C VAL A 55 -8.36 0.15 9.67
N LYS A 56 -8.96 0.20 8.47
CA LYS A 56 -10.13 -0.62 8.08
C LYS A 56 -9.75 -1.82 7.21
N ALA A 57 -8.71 -1.64 6.40
CA ALA A 57 -8.14 -2.66 5.53
C ALA A 57 -6.62 -2.44 5.42
N ALA A 58 -5.88 -3.53 5.21
CA ALA A 58 -4.44 -3.51 5.04
C ALA A 58 -4.00 -4.71 4.20
N GLY A 59 -2.78 -4.64 3.69
CA GLY A 59 -2.14 -5.72 2.97
C GLY A 59 -0.62 -5.57 2.97
N ASP A 60 0.00 -6.10 1.92
CA ASP A 60 1.44 -6.10 1.77
C ASP A 60 1.89 -4.71 1.33
N GLY A 61 2.39 -3.90 2.27
CA GLY A 61 2.86 -2.55 1.98
C GLY A 61 1.75 -1.52 1.72
N TRP A 62 0.52 -1.75 2.22
CA TRP A 62 -0.55 -0.75 2.11
C TRP A 62 -1.58 -0.81 3.25
N ALA A 63 -2.28 0.31 3.47
CA ALA A 63 -3.39 0.42 4.40
C ALA A 63 -4.44 1.43 3.94
N ILE A 64 -5.71 1.18 4.27
CA ILE A 64 -6.82 2.13 4.14
C ILE A 64 -7.30 2.51 5.55
N THR A 65 -7.23 3.79 5.87
CA THR A 65 -7.69 4.34 7.16
C THR A 65 -9.17 4.72 7.12
N GLY A 66 -9.74 4.94 8.29
CA GLY A 66 -11.19 5.09 8.43
C GLY A 66 -11.79 6.33 7.78
N ASP A 67 -10.96 7.33 7.51
CA ASP A 67 -11.25 8.54 6.73
C ASP A 67 -11.20 8.29 5.20
N GLY A 68 -10.90 7.07 4.77
CA GLY A 68 -10.77 6.68 3.36
C GLY A 68 -9.44 7.07 2.72
N SER A 69 -8.42 7.47 3.50
CA SER A 69 -7.07 7.71 2.98
C SER A 69 -6.37 6.39 2.65
N LEU A 70 -5.64 6.36 1.54
CA LEU A 70 -4.74 5.27 1.18
C LEU A 70 -3.30 5.58 1.61
N TRP A 71 -2.66 4.57 2.18
CA TRP A 71 -1.25 4.57 2.54
C TRP A 71 -0.55 3.42 1.84
N THR A 72 0.65 3.66 1.32
CA THR A 72 1.50 2.69 0.62
C THR A 72 2.94 2.81 1.10
N TRP A 73 3.69 1.71 1.10
CA TRP A 73 5.10 1.65 1.43
C TRP A 73 5.71 0.31 0.99
N GLY A 74 7.00 0.14 1.20
CA GLY A 74 7.74 -1.07 0.85
C GLY A 74 8.44 -0.96 -0.49
N PHE A 75 8.43 -2.06 -1.23
CA PHE A 75 9.08 -2.20 -2.53
C PHE A 75 8.53 -1.22 -3.56
N ASN A 76 9.40 -0.54 -4.32
CA ASN A 76 9.00 0.56 -5.20
C ASN A 76 9.80 0.67 -6.53
N SER A 77 10.41 -0.39 -7.07
CA SER A 77 11.27 -0.25 -8.27
C SER A 77 10.60 0.40 -9.47
N ASP A 78 9.29 0.23 -9.61
CA ASP A 78 8.49 0.73 -10.72
C ASP A 78 7.53 1.84 -10.32
N GLY A 79 7.65 2.36 -9.09
CA GLY A 79 6.78 3.42 -8.59
C GLY A 79 5.45 2.94 -8.00
N SER A 80 5.29 1.66 -7.67
CA SER A 80 4.05 1.08 -7.10
C SER A 80 3.61 1.72 -5.77
N VAL A 81 4.49 2.43 -5.06
CA VAL A 81 4.14 3.25 -3.89
C VAL A 81 3.39 4.52 -4.30
N GLY A 82 3.67 5.09 -5.47
CA GLY A 82 3.00 6.29 -5.97
C GLY A 82 3.51 7.61 -5.36
N ASP A 83 4.74 7.62 -4.84
CA ASP A 83 5.35 8.78 -4.19
C ASP A 83 6.19 9.66 -5.13
N GLY A 84 6.10 9.43 -6.44
CA GLY A 84 6.88 10.12 -7.46
C GLY A 84 8.32 9.62 -7.60
N THR A 85 8.67 8.52 -6.94
CA THR A 85 10.03 7.94 -6.98
C THR A 85 9.99 6.46 -7.31
N THR A 86 11.17 5.88 -7.55
CA THR A 86 11.40 4.43 -7.68
C THR A 86 12.21 3.86 -6.51
N LYS A 87 12.28 4.60 -5.39
CA LYS A 87 13.02 4.18 -4.20
C LYS A 87 12.10 3.49 -3.21
N ASP A 88 12.53 2.36 -2.67
CA ASP A 88 11.81 1.66 -1.61
C ASP A 88 11.45 2.61 -0.47
N ARG A 89 10.22 2.52 -0.01
CA ARG A 89 9.67 3.40 1.03
C ARG A 89 9.62 2.64 2.35
N LEU A 90 10.51 2.96 3.28
CA LEU A 90 10.63 2.19 4.53
C LEU A 90 9.57 2.55 5.58
N THR A 91 8.73 3.55 5.33
CA THR A 91 7.67 4.01 6.22
C THR A 91 6.40 4.33 5.42
N PRO A 92 5.20 4.23 6.02
CA PRO A 92 3.94 4.56 5.36
C PRO A 92 3.96 5.95 4.70
N TYR A 93 3.62 6.00 3.42
CA TYR A 93 3.38 7.20 2.64
C TYR A 93 1.89 7.37 2.39
N LYS A 94 1.32 8.52 2.76
CA LYS A 94 -0.08 8.85 2.42
C LYS A 94 -0.14 9.29 0.97
N VAL A 95 -0.82 8.52 0.13
CA VAL A 95 -0.92 8.81 -1.30
C VAL A 95 -1.83 10.05 -1.50
N PRO A 96 -1.31 11.17 -2.02
CA PRO A 96 -2.09 12.39 -2.17
C PRO A 96 -3.13 12.26 -3.29
N GLY A 97 -4.21 13.04 -3.19
CA GLY A 97 -5.26 13.10 -4.23
C GLY A 97 -6.27 11.94 -4.22
N LEU A 98 -5.97 10.83 -3.54
CA LEU A 98 -6.90 9.72 -3.34
C LEU A 98 -7.68 9.90 -2.04
N THR A 99 -9.00 10.09 -2.16
CA THR A 99 -9.91 10.19 -1.01
C THR A 99 -11.03 9.15 -1.15
N ASN A 100 -11.59 8.71 -0.01
CA ASN A 100 -12.66 7.71 0.01
C ASN A 100 -12.31 6.42 -0.76
N VAL A 101 -11.07 5.93 -0.60
CA VAL A 101 -10.62 4.69 -1.26
C VAL A 101 -11.40 3.50 -0.68
N LYS A 102 -12.07 2.74 -1.56
CA LYS A 102 -12.86 1.55 -1.21
C LYS A 102 -12.01 0.29 -1.24
N THR A 103 -11.18 0.16 -2.26
CA THR A 103 -10.30 -1.00 -2.43
C THR A 103 -9.03 -0.60 -3.16
N ILE A 104 -7.97 -1.35 -2.89
CA ILE A 104 -6.70 -1.33 -3.60
C ILE A 104 -6.40 -2.74 -4.09
N PHE A 105 -5.81 -2.83 -5.27
CA PHE A 105 -5.28 -4.05 -5.85
C PHE A 105 -3.86 -3.78 -6.32
N MET A 106 -2.93 -4.69 -6.01
CA MET A 106 -1.56 -4.61 -6.50
C MET A 106 -1.30 -5.87 -7.32
N ASP A 107 -0.88 -5.69 -8.57
CA ASP A 107 -0.55 -6.76 -9.51
C ASP A 107 0.90 -6.58 -9.99
N GLY A 108 1.78 -7.44 -9.48
CA GLY A 108 3.23 -7.30 -9.64
C GLY A 108 3.69 -5.92 -9.20
N TRP A 109 4.01 -5.07 -10.18
CA TRP A 109 4.57 -3.73 -9.98
C TRP A 109 3.56 -2.60 -10.18
N THR A 110 2.29 -2.93 -10.44
CA THR A 110 1.23 -1.95 -10.71
C THR A 110 0.24 -1.91 -9.57
N SER A 111 -0.16 -0.71 -9.17
CA SER A 111 -1.16 -0.45 -8.13
C SER A 111 -2.41 0.14 -8.74
N TYR A 112 -3.57 -0.31 -8.27
CA TYR A 112 -4.88 0.18 -8.68
C TYR A 112 -5.73 0.55 -7.48
N ALA A 113 -6.42 1.68 -7.52
CA ALA A 113 -7.36 2.09 -6.48
C ALA A 113 -8.72 2.43 -7.06
N LEU A 114 -9.79 1.95 -6.40
CA LEU A 114 -11.17 2.33 -6.67
C LEU A 114 -11.66 3.23 -5.54
N THR A 115 -12.06 4.46 -5.87
CA THR A 115 -12.60 5.42 -4.91
C THR A 115 -14.13 5.35 -4.85
N GLY A 116 -14.69 5.95 -3.80
CA GLY A 116 -16.11 5.81 -3.50
C GLY A 116 -17.06 6.45 -4.51
N ASP A 117 -16.57 7.43 -5.26
CA ASP A 117 -17.22 8.08 -6.40
C ASP A 117 -17.19 7.22 -7.69
N GLY A 118 -16.57 6.03 -7.65
CA GLY A 118 -16.43 5.16 -8.81
C GLY A 118 -15.21 5.46 -9.69
N SER A 119 -14.38 6.43 -9.33
CA SER A 119 -13.14 6.69 -10.07
C SER A 119 -12.13 5.56 -9.88
N MET A 120 -11.49 5.13 -10.97
CA MET A 120 -10.40 4.17 -10.95
C MET A 120 -9.08 4.89 -11.20
N TRP A 121 -8.06 4.50 -10.43
CA TRP A 121 -6.72 5.06 -10.51
C TRP A 121 -5.72 3.92 -10.69
N ALA A 122 -4.65 4.17 -11.45
CA ALA A 122 -3.54 3.24 -11.60
C ALA A 122 -2.20 3.99 -11.55
N TRP A 123 -1.17 3.31 -11.07
CA TRP A 123 0.22 3.79 -11.09
C TRP A 123 1.18 2.61 -10.91
N GLY A 124 2.48 2.82 -11.12
CA GLY A 124 3.51 1.80 -11.07
C GLY A 124 3.98 1.36 -12.45
N GLY A 125 4.37 0.08 -12.55
CA GLY A 125 4.88 -0.53 -13.79
C GLY A 125 3.89 -0.43 -14.94
N ASN A 126 4.40 -0.10 -16.13
CA ASN A 126 3.55 0.20 -17.29
C ASN A 126 4.11 -0.35 -18.61
N ASP A 127 5.02 -1.32 -18.57
CA ASP A 127 5.72 -1.85 -19.76
C ASP A 127 4.76 -2.38 -20.85
N CYS A 128 3.54 -2.76 -20.48
CA CYS A 128 2.50 -3.26 -21.36
C CYS A 128 1.26 -2.34 -21.42
N GLY A 129 1.34 -1.11 -20.89
CA GLY A 129 0.20 -0.19 -20.83
C GLY A 129 -0.80 -0.47 -19.70
N GLN A 130 -0.38 -1.17 -18.63
CA GLN A 130 -1.20 -1.55 -17.48
C GLN A 130 -1.90 -0.36 -16.81
N VAL A 131 -1.27 0.82 -16.81
CA VAL A 131 -1.81 2.04 -16.19
C VAL A 131 -2.96 2.64 -17.02
N GLY A 132 -2.94 2.43 -18.34
CA GLY A 132 -3.98 2.95 -19.23
C GLY A 132 -3.90 4.46 -19.48
N ASP A 133 -2.72 5.07 -19.34
CA ASP A 133 -2.47 6.50 -19.59
C ASP A 133 -2.11 6.83 -21.05
N GLY A 134 -2.18 5.83 -21.94
CA GLY A 134 -1.81 5.95 -23.35
C GLY A 134 -0.30 5.84 -23.59
N THR A 135 0.49 5.50 -22.58
CA THR A 135 1.93 5.29 -22.67
C THR A 135 2.32 3.89 -22.24
N THR A 136 3.61 3.55 -22.37
CA THR A 136 4.22 2.34 -21.79
C THR A 136 5.36 2.70 -20.83
N THR A 137 5.33 3.91 -20.25
CA THR A 137 6.33 4.38 -19.28
C THR A 137 5.75 4.29 -17.89
N SER A 138 6.53 3.80 -16.91
CA SER A 138 6.07 3.67 -15.53
C SER A 138 5.51 4.99 -15.00
N CYS A 139 4.35 4.91 -14.38
CA CYS A 139 3.64 6.08 -13.86
C CYS A 139 3.90 6.18 -12.36
N LEU A 140 4.78 7.09 -11.94
CA LEU A 140 5.27 7.13 -10.54
C LEU A 140 4.29 7.77 -9.54
N THR A 141 3.13 8.24 -10.01
CA THR A 141 2.08 8.87 -9.21
C THR A 141 0.71 8.40 -9.71
N PRO A 142 -0.34 8.36 -8.86
CA PRO A 142 -1.68 7.96 -9.29
C PRO A 142 -2.19 8.70 -10.53
N TYR A 143 -2.49 7.95 -11.58
CA TYR A 143 -3.19 8.42 -12.77
C TYR A 143 -4.66 8.04 -12.70
N LYS A 144 -5.57 9.01 -12.92
CA LYS A 144 -7.01 8.75 -12.97
C LYS A 144 -7.40 8.24 -14.36
N LEU A 145 -7.88 7.00 -14.43
CA LEU A 145 -8.29 6.39 -15.70
C LEU A 145 -9.48 7.12 -16.30
N GLN A 146 -9.49 7.18 -17.63
CA GLN A 146 -10.54 7.80 -18.42
C GLN A 146 -11.26 6.73 -19.24
N PHE A 147 -12.54 6.50 -18.93
CA PHE A 147 -13.40 5.63 -19.73
C PHE A 147 -14.16 6.49 -20.74
N LYS A 148 -14.06 6.15 -22.03
CA LYS A 148 -14.78 6.81 -23.12
C LYS A 148 -16.04 6.04 -23.46
#